data_AF-A0A812U2T8-F1
#
_entry.id   AF-A0A812U2T8-F1
#
_cell.length_a   1.000
_cell.length_b   1.000
_cell.length_c   1.000
_cell.angle_alpha   90.00
_cell.angle_beta   90.00
_cell.angle_gamma   90.00
#
_symmetry.space_group_name_H-M   'P 1'
#
loop_
_entity.id
_entity.type
_entity.pdbx_description
1 polymer ?
#
loop_
_entity_poly.entity_id
_entity_poly.type
_entity_poly.pdbx_seq_one_letter_code
_entity_poly.pdbx_strand_id
1 'polypeptide(L)'
;MKRVVALIPVVSAAACQCDRYRCRTEDAEYVYALEEMPSQEMIECMQANRAYTPRGDCKYCSSCDGNVCECQGSMACDTLLPTAAAVVCIVLGLMLCLLGVRSTCSWYKRHYRVKPYDECEVRTWERKASVAIGLPCCGAVLFIGVGILVWMSPSILDQAGGFALGG
;
A
#
# COMPACT_ATOMS: atom_id res chain seq x y z
N MET A 1 8.96 -3.01 -38.11
CA MET A 1 8.31 -3.11 -36.78
C MET A 1 9.42 -3.30 -35.74
N LYS A 2 9.75 -2.26 -34.97
CA LYS A 2 10.87 -2.28 -34.01
C LYS A 2 10.39 -2.97 -32.72
N ARG A 3 10.97 -4.12 -32.40
CA ARG A 3 10.75 -4.81 -31.11
C ARG A 3 11.46 -4.02 -30.03
N VAL A 4 10.70 -3.29 -29.22
CA VAL A 4 11.18 -2.68 -27.99
C VAL A 4 11.27 -3.80 -26.96
N VAL A 5 12.46 -4.38 -26.82
CA VAL A 5 12.77 -5.29 -25.73
C VAL A 5 12.90 -4.42 -24.48
N ALA A 6 11.87 -4.44 -23.64
CA ALA A 6 11.93 -3.84 -22.32
C ALA A 6 12.91 -4.67 -21.48
N LEU A 7 14.13 -4.16 -21.32
CA LEU A 7 15.06 -4.60 -20.29
C LEU A 7 14.43 -4.24 -18.94
N ILE A 8 13.75 -5.21 -18.33
CA ILE A 8 13.35 -5.11 -16.93
C ILE A 8 14.66 -5.10 -16.14
N PRO A 9 15.02 -4.01 -15.43
CA PRO A 9 16.17 -4.06 -14.54
C PRO A 9 15.81 -4.99 -13.40
N VAL A 10 16.25 -6.24 -13.49
CA VAL A 10 16.38 -7.11 -12.33
C VAL A 10 17.46 -6.44 -11.51
N VAL A 11 17.07 -5.61 -10.56
CA VAL A 11 17.96 -5.17 -9.48
C VAL A 11 18.29 -6.46 -8.74
N SER A 12 19.39 -7.12 -9.13
CA SER A 12 19.95 -8.19 -8.33
C SER A 12 20.37 -7.51 -7.03
N ALA A 13 19.60 -7.73 -5.97
CA ALA A 13 20.11 -7.56 -4.62
C ALA A 13 21.48 -8.25 -4.62
N ALA A 14 22.55 -7.47 -4.44
CA ALA A 14 23.89 -8.01 -4.30
C ALA A 14 23.80 -9.15 -3.30
N ALA A 15 24.36 -10.32 -3.63
CA ALA A 15 24.27 -11.52 -2.82
C ALA A 15 24.85 -11.22 -1.42
N CYS A 16 23.98 -10.80 -0.50
CA CYS A 16 24.42 -10.36 0.81
C CYS A 16 24.67 -11.59 1.66
N GLN A 17 25.91 -11.71 2.11
CA GLN A 17 26.26 -12.65 3.16
C GLN A 17 25.91 -11.97 4.49
N CYS A 18 24.75 -12.34 5.04
CA CYS A 18 24.31 -11.87 6.35
C CYS A 18 25.14 -12.54 7.45
N ASP A 19 26.36 -12.04 7.67
CA ASP A 19 27.22 -12.52 8.76
C ASP A 19 26.72 -12.01 10.11
N ARG A 20 26.12 -10.81 10.12
CA ARG A 20 25.59 -10.16 11.31
C ARG A 20 24.19 -9.63 11.10
N TYR A 21 23.40 -9.61 12.16
CA TYR A 21 22.03 -9.11 12.20
C TYR A 21 21.95 -7.91 13.12
N ARG A 22 21.15 -6.92 12.75
CA ARG A 22 20.94 -5.68 13.50
C ARG A 22 19.50 -5.61 13.98
N CYS A 23 19.29 -5.59 15.30
CA CYS A 23 18.01 -5.23 15.91
C CYS A 23 18.11 -3.81 16.50
N ARG A 24 17.19 -2.93 16.12
CA ARG A 24 17.16 -1.54 16.58
C ARG A 24 15.92 -1.29 17.44
N THR A 25 16.12 -0.68 18.59
CA THR A 25 15.10 -0.04 19.42
C THR A 25 15.26 1.48 19.35
N GLU A 26 14.36 2.25 19.97
CA GLU A 26 14.48 3.72 20.00
C GLU A 26 15.79 4.19 20.66
N ASP A 27 16.18 3.51 21.73
CA ASP A 27 17.31 3.93 22.57
C ASP A 27 18.62 3.20 22.23
N ALA A 28 18.56 2.07 21.52
CA ALA A 28 19.72 1.20 21.34
C ALA A 28 19.74 0.48 19.99
N GLU A 29 20.96 0.21 19.52
CA GLU A 29 21.22 -0.62 18.35
C GLU A 29 22.05 -1.83 18.77
N TYR A 30 21.54 -3.02 18.44
CA TYR A 30 22.17 -4.28 18.79
C TYR A 30 22.57 -5.04 17.53
N VAL A 31 23.87 -5.27 17.35
CA VAL A 31 24.41 -6.05 16.23
C VAL A 31 25.00 -7.36 16.77
N TYR A 32 24.56 -8.50 16.24
CA TYR A 32 24.96 -9.83 16.69
C TYR A 32 25.20 -10.79 15.53
N ALA A 33 26.02 -11.83 15.75
CA ALA A 33 26.08 -13.00 14.89
C ALA A 33 25.19 -14.14 15.44
N LEU A 34 24.69 -15.03 14.59
CA LEU A 34 23.85 -16.16 15.01
C LEU A 34 24.60 -17.19 15.88
N GLU A 35 25.92 -17.24 15.77
CA GLU A 35 26.78 -18.15 16.52
C GLU A 35 27.10 -17.61 17.92
N GLU A 36 26.92 -16.31 18.14
CA GLU A 36 27.16 -15.66 19.43
C GLU A 36 25.92 -15.80 20.32
N MET A 37 26.12 -16.04 21.62
CA MET A 37 25.01 -16.07 22.58
C MET A 37 24.43 -14.66 22.72
N PRO A 38 23.16 -14.42 22.36
CA PRO A 38 22.59 -13.07 22.45
C PRO A 38 22.40 -12.66 23.90
N SER A 39 22.61 -11.38 24.19
CA SER A 39 22.30 -10.80 25.50
C SER A 39 20.78 -10.80 25.75
N GLN A 40 20.35 -10.67 27.01
CA GLN A 40 18.92 -10.65 27.34
C GLN A 40 18.19 -9.47 26.67
N GLU A 41 18.84 -8.30 26.62
CA GLU A 41 18.30 -7.10 25.95
C GLU A 41 18.14 -7.29 24.44
N MET A 42 19.07 -8.03 23.81
CA MET A 42 18.95 -8.42 22.40
C MET A 42 17.75 -9.34 22.17
N ILE A 43 17.56 -10.32 23.04
CA ILE A 43 16.41 -11.25 22.93
C ILE A 43 15.10 -10.48 23.06
N GLU A 44 15.02 -9.52 23.98
CA GLU A 44 13.86 -8.65 24.15
C GLU A 44 13.60 -7.82 22.89
N CYS A 45 14.65 -7.24 22.28
CA CYS A 45 14.54 -6.52 21.00
C CYS A 45 14.00 -7.42 19.87
N MET A 46 14.56 -8.63 19.73
CA MET A 46 14.14 -9.58 18.69
C MET A 46 12.69 -10.04 18.89
N GLN A 47 12.27 -10.25 20.13
CA GLN A 47 10.90 -10.67 20.44
C GLN A 47 9.87 -9.56 20.27
N ALA A 48 10.26 -8.30 20.52
CA ALA A 48 9.41 -7.15 20.25
C ALA A 48 9.15 -6.96 18.75
N ASN A 49 10.13 -7.30 17.91
CA ASN A 49 10.07 -7.12 16.47
C ASN A 49 9.60 -8.38 15.72
N ARG A 50 8.43 -8.32 15.08
CA ARG A 50 7.83 -9.44 14.30
C ARG A 50 8.62 -9.87 13.05
N ALA A 51 9.64 -9.11 12.68
CA ALA A 51 10.52 -9.40 11.54
C ALA A 51 11.55 -10.50 11.84
N TYR A 52 11.81 -10.80 13.12
CA TYR A 52 12.79 -11.80 13.56
C TYR A 52 12.10 -13.13 13.91
N THR A 53 12.81 -14.23 13.76
CA THR A 53 12.40 -15.51 14.35
C THR A 53 12.90 -15.62 15.80
N PRO A 54 12.44 -16.61 16.59
CA PRO A 54 12.97 -16.87 17.92
C PRO A 54 14.47 -17.23 17.94
N ARG A 55 15.06 -17.57 16.80
CA ARG A 55 16.51 -17.83 16.65
C ARG A 55 17.32 -16.58 16.30
N GLY A 56 16.65 -15.47 16.00
CA GLY A 56 17.29 -14.19 15.68
C GLY A 56 17.62 -13.98 14.21
N ASP A 57 17.30 -14.91 13.31
CA ASP A 57 17.37 -14.71 11.86
C ASP A 57 16.10 -14.00 11.32
N CYS A 58 16.18 -13.52 10.07
CA CYS A 58 15.07 -12.81 9.44
C CYS A 58 13.95 -13.76 9.02
N LYS A 59 12.72 -13.44 9.42
CA LYS A 59 11.53 -14.24 9.10
C LYS A 59 11.04 -14.07 7.65
N TYR A 60 11.22 -12.88 7.08
CA TYR A 60 10.74 -12.55 5.74
C TYR A 60 11.91 -12.28 4.78
N CYS A 61 12.42 -11.04 4.75
CA CYS A 61 13.56 -10.63 3.95
C CYS A 61 14.51 -9.78 4.78
N SER A 62 15.73 -9.62 4.28
CA SER A 62 16.75 -8.75 4.84
C SER A 62 17.07 -7.62 3.86
N SER A 63 17.17 -6.39 4.37
CA SER A 63 17.96 -5.35 3.74
C SER A 63 19.37 -5.42 4.29
N CYS A 64 20.35 -5.06 3.48
CA CYS A 64 21.74 -5.29 3.81
C CYS A 64 22.55 -4.02 3.61
N ASP A 65 23.34 -3.68 4.61
CA ASP A 65 24.32 -2.61 4.59
C ASP A 65 25.70 -3.20 4.93
N GLY A 66 26.46 -3.53 3.88
CA GLY A 66 27.71 -4.32 4.03
C GLY A 66 27.44 -5.77 4.43
N ASN A 67 27.99 -6.21 5.57
CA ASN A 67 27.80 -7.56 6.13
C ASN A 67 26.76 -7.58 7.28
N VAL A 68 26.08 -6.46 7.50
CA VAL A 68 25.05 -6.32 8.55
C VAL A 68 23.68 -6.29 7.90
N CYS A 69 22.86 -7.27 8.24
CA CYS A 69 21.51 -7.42 7.75
C CYS A 69 20.49 -6.88 8.76
N GLU A 70 19.55 -6.11 8.25
CA GLU A 70 18.39 -5.62 8.98
C GLU A 70 17.14 -6.36 8.47
N CYS A 71 16.42 -7.00 9.38
CA CYS A 71 15.26 -7.80 9.00
C CYS A 71 14.05 -6.90 8.77
N GLN A 72 13.43 -7.04 7.60
CA GLN A 72 12.26 -6.26 7.24
C GLN A 72 10.96 -7.03 7.48
N GLY A 73 9.88 -6.28 7.74
CA GLY A 73 8.54 -6.83 7.88
C GLY A 73 7.96 -7.33 6.57
N SER A 74 6.92 -8.17 6.65
CA SER A 74 6.31 -8.82 5.48
C SER A 74 5.86 -7.83 4.40
N MET A 75 5.40 -6.64 4.77
CA MET A 75 4.91 -5.63 3.81
C MET A 75 6.03 -4.94 3.02
N ALA A 76 7.23 -4.85 3.59
CA ALA A 76 8.38 -4.27 2.90
C ALA A 76 9.03 -5.29 1.94
N CYS A 77 8.95 -6.58 2.29
CA CYS A 77 9.43 -7.68 1.45
C CYS A 77 8.52 -7.97 0.24
N ASP A 78 7.21 -7.78 0.39
CA ASP A 78 6.25 -8.00 -0.67
C ASP A 78 5.52 -6.70 -1.02
N THR A 79 6.16 -5.88 -1.83
CA THR A 79 5.59 -4.62 -2.31
C THR A 79 4.58 -4.81 -3.44
N LEU A 80 4.55 -5.99 -4.07
CA LEU A 80 3.73 -6.27 -5.26
C LEU A 80 2.24 -6.35 -4.94
N LEU A 81 1.88 -7.07 -3.89
CA LEU A 81 0.48 -7.19 -3.43
C LEU A 81 -0.14 -5.84 -3.00
N PRO A 82 0.47 -5.04 -2.11
CA PRO A 82 -0.11 -3.77 -1.67
C PRO A 82 -0.13 -2.72 -2.80
N THR A 83 0.89 -2.67 -3.67
CA THR A 83 0.88 -1.75 -4.82
C THR A 83 -0.20 -2.11 -5.83
N ALA A 84 -0.38 -3.40 -6.14
CA ALA A 84 -1.46 -3.84 -7.03
C ALA A 84 -2.85 -3.51 -6.45
N ALA A 85 -3.05 -3.76 -5.16
CA ALA A 85 -4.31 -3.42 -4.48
C ALA A 85 -4.59 -1.91 -4.53
N ALA A 86 -3.59 -1.07 -4.25
CA ALA A 86 -3.73 0.39 -4.32
C ALA A 86 -4.11 0.87 -5.73
N VAL A 87 -3.45 0.35 -6.76
CA VAL A 87 -3.75 0.70 -8.17
C VAL A 87 -5.19 0.31 -8.53
N VAL A 88 -5.63 -0.89 -8.17
CA VAL A 88 -7.00 -1.34 -8.45
C VAL A 88 -8.03 -0.45 -7.78
N CYS A 89 -7.83 -0.08 -6.51
CA CYS A 89 -8.72 0.83 -5.78
C CYS A 89 -8.80 2.22 -6.45
N ILE A 90 -7.67 2.77 -6.88
CA ILE A 90 -7.63 4.07 -7.57
C ILE A 90 -8.34 4.00 -8.93
N VAL A 91 -8.10 2.94 -9.72
CA VAL A 91 -8.75 2.76 -11.03
C VAL A 91 -10.26 2.63 -10.88
N LEU A 92 -10.73 1.82 -9.92
CA LEU A 92 -12.16 1.70 -9.63
C LEU A 92 -12.78 3.03 -9.16
N GLY A 93 -12.05 3.78 -8.32
CA GLY A 93 -12.46 5.11 -7.88
C GLY A 93 -12.60 6.10 -9.03
N LEU A 94 -11.64 6.11 -9.97
CA LEU A 94 -11.69 6.96 -11.17
C LEU A 94 -12.86 6.59 -12.10
N MET A 95 -13.13 5.30 -12.28
CA MET A 95 -14.29 4.84 -13.05
C MET A 95 -15.61 5.31 -12.42
N LEU A 96 -15.71 5.27 -11.09
CA LEU A 96 -16.86 5.81 -10.35
C LEU A 96 -16.97 7.33 -10.47
N CYS A 97 -15.85 8.07 -10.46
CA CYS A 97 -15.85 9.52 -10.75
C CYS A 97 -16.39 9.81 -12.16
N LEU A 98 -15.95 9.07 -13.18
CA LEU A 98 -16.44 9.24 -14.55
C LEU A 98 -17.94 8.94 -14.67
N LEU A 99 -18.42 7.90 -13.98
CA LEU A 99 -19.84 7.58 -13.88
C LEU A 99 -20.61 8.70 -13.17
N GLY A 100 -20.08 9.24 -12.06
CA GLY A 100 -20.66 10.38 -11.36
C GLY A 100 -20.81 11.61 -12.26
N VAL A 101 -19.74 12.01 -12.96
CA VAL A 101 -19.76 13.15 -13.89
C VAL A 101 -20.77 12.91 -15.02
N ARG A 102 -20.78 11.71 -15.62
CA ARG A 102 -21.76 11.36 -16.67
C ARG A 102 -23.19 11.43 -16.15
N SER A 103 -23.45 10.91 -14.95
CA SER A 103 -24.76 10.96 -14.29
C SER A 103 -25.19 12.39 -13.98
N THR A 104 -24.29 13.24 -13.49
CA THR A 104 -24.58 14.67 -13.25
C THR A 104 -24.86 15.41 -14.55
N CYS A 105 -24.09 15.18 -15.61
CA CYS A 105 -24.34 15.77 -16.93
C CYS A 105 -25.69 15.33 -17.52
N SER A 106 -26.03 14.04 -17.40
CA SER A 106 -27.32 13.50 -17.83
C SER A 106 -28.47 14.13 -17.05
N TRP A 107 -28.35 14.17 -15.72
CA TRP A 107 -29.34 14.77 -14.83
C TRP A 107 -29.54 16.27 -15.11
N TYR A 108 -28.44 17.01 -15.32
CA TYR A 108 -28.47 18.43 -15.66
C TYR A 108 -29.18 18.70 -17.00
N LYS A 109 -28.78 18.02 -18.08
CA LYS A 109 -29.40 18.17 -19.40
C LYS A 109 -30.90 17.89 -19.38
N ARG A 110 -31.31 16.95 -18.53
CA ARG A 110 -32.70 16.58 -18.35
C ARG A 110 -33.50 17.60 -17.53
N HIS A 111 -32.95 18.10 -16.42
CA HIS A 111 -33.69 19.03 -15.56
C HIS A 111 -33.80 20.43 -16.16
N TYR A 112 -32.79 20.84 -16.94
CA TYR A 112 -32.76 22.12 -17.64
C TYR A 112 -33.27 22.04 -19.10
N ARG A 113 -34.02 20.97 -19.45
CA ARG A 113 -34.75 20.76 -20.72
C ARG A 113 -33.98 21.09 -22.00
N VAL A 114 -32.96 20.29 -22.30
CA VAL A 114 -32.53 20.16 -23.71
C VAL A 114 -33.52 19.23 -24.42
N LYS A 115 -34.20 19.74 -25.47
CA LYS A 115 -35.34 19.11 -26.20
C LYS A 115 -35.29 17.60 -26.53
N PRO A 116 -34.15 16.90 -26.75
CA PRO A 116 -34.19 15.48 -27.14
C PRO A 116 -34.41 14.47 -25.99
N TYR A 117 -34.55 14.89 -24.73
CA TYR A 117 -34.62 13.97 -23.58
C TYR A 117 -36.04 13.61 -23.10
N ASP A 118 -37.09 14.16 -23.70
CA ASP A 118 -38.48 13.95 -23.26
C ASP A 118 -39.04 12.55 -23.61
N GLU A 119 -38.37 11.76 -24.48
CA GLU A 119 -38.87 10.46 -24.97
C GLU A 119 -38.22 9.22 -24.34
N CYS A 120 -37.17 9.36 -23.50
CA CYS A 120 -36.51 8.19 -22.91
C CYS A 120 -37.26 7.68 -21.67
N GLU A 121 -37.69 6.40 -21.68
CA GLU A 121 -38.19 5.72 -20.48
C GLU A 121 -37.14 5.72 -19.37
N VAL A 122 -37.58 6.16 -18.19
CA VAL A 122 -36.68 6.54 -17.11
C VAL A 122 -36.67 5.44 -16.10
N ARG A 123 -35.50 4.84 -15.86
CA ARG A 123 -35.35 3.88 -14.78
C ARG A 123 -35.53 4.58 -13.43
N THR A 124 -36.28 3.97 -12.52
CA THR A 124 -36.70 4.57 -11.24
C THR A 124 -35.54 5.03 -10.35
N TRP A 125 -34.35 4.46 -10.52
CA TRP A 125 -33.13 4.83 -9.78
C TRP A 125 -32.49 6.14 -10.25
N GLU A 126 -32.73 6.60 -11.50
CA GLU A 126 -32.18 7.85 -12.04
C GLU A 126 -32.95 9.09 -11.57
N ARG A 127 -34.12 8.90 -10.96
CA ARG A 127 -35.02 9.99 -10.54
C ARG A 127 -34.53 10.72 -9.29
N LYS A 128 -33.74 10.05 -8.45
CA LYS A 128 -33.21 10.60 -7.19
C LYS A 128 -31.74 10.98 -7.38
N ALA A 129 -31.43 12.28 -7.25
CA ALA A 129 -30.06 12.78 -7.34
C ALA A 129 -29.11 12.12 -6.32
N SER A 130 -29.61 11.77 -5.13
CA SER A 130 -28.84 11.07 -4.09
C SER A 130 -28.32 9.70 -4.54
N VAL A 131 -29.10 8.97 -5.35
CA VAL A 131 -28.71 7.65 -5.86
C VAL A 131 -27.89 7.78 -7.14
N ALA A 132 -28.30 8.65 -8.05
CA ALA A 132 -27.64 8.82 -9.35
C ALA A 132 -26.27 9.51 -9.26
N ILE A 133 -26.07 10.42 -8.31
CA ILE A 133 -24.86 11.23 -8.16
C ILE A 133 -24.18 10.95 -6.82
N GLY A 134 -24.94 10.91 -5.72
CA GLY A 134 -24.37 10.73 -4.38
C GLY A 134 -23.62 9.39 -4.22
N LEU A 135 -24.23 8.30 -4.65
CA LEU A 135 -23.66 6.96 -4.53
C LEU A 135 -22.33 6.78 -5.30
N PRO A 136 -22.21 7.14 -6.60
CA PRO A 136 -20.93 7.04 -7.31
C PRO A 136 -19.88 8.01 -6.78
N CYS A 137 -20.24 9.24 -6.39
CA CYS A 137 -19.27 10.20 -5.84
C CYS A 137 -18.74 9.76 -4.47
N CYS A 138 -19.61 9.31 -3.55
CA CYS A 138 -19.17 8.80 -2.25
C CYS A 138 -18.32 7.54 -2.41
N GLY A 139 -18.71 6.63 -3.29
CA GLY A 139 -17.92 5.44 -3.62
C GLY A 139 -16.52 5.82 -4.15
N ALA A 140 -16.45 6.79 -5.06
CA ALA A 140 -15.18 7.24 -5.61
C ALA A 140 -14.24 7.81 -4.53
N VAL A 141 -14.75 8.68 -3.64
CA VAL A 141 -13.95 9.25 -2.55
C VAL A 141 -13.41 8.16 -1.63
N LEU A 142 -14.24 7.16 -1.28
CA LEU A 142 -13.82 6.04 -0.43
C LEU A 142 -12.73 5.19 -1.11
N PHE A 143 -12.94 4.78 -2.37
CA PHE A 143 -11.98 3.95 -3.09
C PHE A 143 -10.65 4.65 -3.36
N ILE A 144 -10.68 5.93 -3.71
CA ILE A 144 -9.46 6.74 -3.88
C ILE A 144 -8.75 6.93 -2.54
N GLY A 145 -9.49 7.25 -1.47
CA GLY A 145 -8.94 7.41 -0.14
C GLY A 145 -8.24 6.15 0.37
N VAL A 146 -8.90 4.99 0.25
CA VAL A 146 -8.30 3.70 0.61
C VAL A 146 -7.08 3.39 -0.26
N GLY A 147 -7.16 3.64 -1.57
CA GLY A 147 -6.03 3.43 -2.48
C GLY A 147 -4.79 4.27 -2.09
N ILE A 148 -4.99 5.53 -1.71
CA ILE A 148 -3.91 6.42 -1.23
C ILE A 148 -3.35 5.91 0.11
N LEU A 149 -4.20 5.50 1.05
CA LEU A 149 -3.75 4.97 2.34
C LEU A 149 -2.90 3.71 2.18
N VAL A 150 -3.31 2.79 1.29
CA VAL A 150 -2.54 1.57 1.00
C VAL A 150 -1.24 1.90 0.26
N TRP A 151 -1.23 2.91 -0.62
CA TRP A 151 -0.01 3.36 -1.28
C TRP A 151 1.00 3.97 -0.31
N MET A 152 0.51 4.68 0.71
CA MET A 152 1.34 5.28 1.76
C MET A 152 1.69 4.30 2.88
N SER A 153 1.08 3.10 2.93
CA SER A 153 1.34 2.13 3.99
C SER A 153 2.81 1.68 4.12
N PRO A 154 3.60 1.46 3.04
CA PRO A 154 5.03 1.20 3.20
C PRO A 154 5.74 2.37 3.91
N SER A 155 5.46 3.62 3.53
CA SER A 155 6.04 4.80 4.19
C SER A 155 5.53 5.05 5.60
N ILE A 156 4.28 4.66 5.91
CA ILE A 156 3.68 4.79 7.25
C ILE A 156 4.13 3.67 8.16
N LEU A 157 4.40 2.46 7.68
CA LEU A 157 4.95 1.37 8.50
C LEU A 157 6.43 1.57 8.81
N ASP A 158 7.20 2.10 7.86
CA ASP A 158 8.58 2.55 8.13
C ASP A 158 8.61 3.69 9.16
N GLN A 159 7.63 4.60 9.14
CA GLN A 159 7.49 5.64 10.16
C GLN A 159 6.82 5.15 11.45
N ALA A 160 5.91 4.19 11.40
CA ALA A 160 5.23 3.62 12.57
C ALA A 160 6.14 2.68 13.35
N GLY A 161 7.18 2.10 12.73
CA GLY A 161 8.33 1.58 13.48
C GLY A 161 9.02 2.64 14.35
N GLY A 162 8.88 3.93 14.02
CA GLY A 162 9.33 5.08 14.83
C GLY A 162 8.20 5.90 15.49
N PHE A 163 6.92 5.54 15.31
CA PHE A 163 5.76 6.24 15.90
C PHE A 163 4.92 5.35 16.82
N ALA A 164 5.05 4.01 16.76
CA ALA A 164 4.33 3.08 17.64
C ALA A 164 4.88 3.02 19.08
N LEU A 165 5.86 3.85 19.41
CA LEU A 165 6.34 4.09 20.78
C LEU A 165 6.03 5.51 21.29
N GLY A 166 5.32 6.32 20.50
CA GLY A 166 4.80 7.64 20.90
C GLY A 166 3.35 7.58 21.38
N GLY A 167 3.09 6.92 22.51
CA GLY A 167 1.76 6.88 23.14
C GLY A 167 1.79 6.28 24.55
#